data_AF-A0A2H0V0Y2-F1
#
_entry.id   AF-A0A2H0V0Y2-F1
#
_cell.length_a   1.000
_cell.length_b   1.000
_cell.length_c   1.000
_cell.angle_alpha   90.00
_cell.angle_beta   90.00
_cell.angle_gamma   90.00
#
_symmetry.space_group_name_H-M   'P 1'
#
loop_
_entity.id
_entity.type
_entity.pdbx_description
1 polymer ?
#
loop_
_entity_poly.entity_id
_entity_poly.type
_entity_poly.pdbx_seq_one_letter_code
_entity_poly.pdbx_strand_id
1 'polypeptide(L)'
;MKVSQNMLYDLVLFIGFTQCLEVRAAVKRADIPVATYFYMPVGERNADLRSDLKWEFRPETNSNPTWVFPGYNGTTNTTGWYVFTNFNQNVNYDGTDYTNSEYHPGEDWNGNGGGNTDDGQPVYASAIGRVIYVQNTTTTRTFGRMVQIVHKLPNDSYVITMYAHMDQLLVNEGQLVYPTTQIGTVGNTGTDVAHLHWEIRKDSFLDLTNSATIGLKNEGAGYTANFNPTAWPATNTTFIANNYLQPSYVVQQYGIVGKVNFLQSSVYQRAFEDCFYANGGHDRFGSPWNNSSFGPYVHPWPDDANDQNVLYLQDFIEPDGHWWQIVDNPAAGAAFPVHGQILTYWHNNWGYSNYGSPSSNEYYATGTATGHQLVVQTFARGYITYDTVTGVAYATTEPDFVIAGGPDITPTPNPVSETKY
;
A
#
# COMPACT_ATOMS: atom_id res chain seq x y z
N MET A 1 -62.34 6.10 -38.59
CA MET A 1 -62.02 5.31 -39.80
C MET A 1 -60.51 5.07 -39.81
N LYS A 2 -60.07 3.84 -40.11
CA LYS A 2 -58.70 3.31 -39.98
C LYS A 2 -57.71 3.84 -41.05
N VAL A 3 -56.45 4.04 -40.64
CA VAL A 3 -55.14 3.63 -41.26
C VAL A 3 -54.77 4.27 -42.63
N SER A 4 -53.58 4.84 -42.83
CA SER A 4 -52.31 4.13 -43.12
C SER A 4 -51.08 5.05 -43.23
N GLN A 5 -49.91 4.43 -43.02
CA GLN A 5 -48.53 4.91 -43.09
C GLN A 5 -48.02 5.28 -44.50
N ASN A 6 -47.04 6.19 -44.56
CA ASN A 6 -45.74 6.09 -45.29
C ASN A 6 -45.03 7.46 -45.25
N MET A 7 -44.01 7.67 -44.40
CA MET A 7 -42.56 7.48 -44.63
C MET A 7 -41.87 8.49 -45.55
N LEU A 8 -40.84 9.16 -44.95
CA LEU A 8 -39.64 9.80 -45.53
C LEU A 8 -39.83 11.23 -46.09
N TYR A 9 -39.19 12.26 -45.51
CA TYR A 9 -37.80 12.69 -45.72
C TYR A 9 -37.47 13.92 -44.82
N ASP A 10 -36.27 13.90 -44.25
CA ASP A 10 -35.42 15.00 -43.77
C ASP A 10 -35.87 15.93 -42.61
N LEU A 11 -35.44 15.56 -41.40
CA LEU A 11 -35.01 16.56 -40.41
C LEU A 11 -33.65 16.14 -39.83
N VAL A 12 -32.63 16.90 -40.20
CA VAL A 12 -31.24 16.78 -39.76
C VAL A 12 -31.18 16.84 -38.23
N LEU A 13 -30.90 15.71 -37.59
CA LEU A 13 -30.67 15.64 -36.14
C LEU A 13 -29.20 16.01 -35.89
N PHE A 14 -28.98 17.18 -35.29
CA PHE A 14 -27.71 17.54 -34.65
C PHE A 14 -27.41 16.49 -33.57
N ILE A 15 -26.42 15.64 -33.81
CA ILE A 15 -25.86 14.75 -32.80
C ILE A 15 -24.92 15.61 -31.95
N GLY A 16 -25.48 16.29 -30.96
CA GLY A 16 -24.71 16.88 -29.87
C GLY A 16 -24.13 15.77 -29.02
N PHE A 17 -22.81 15.76 -28.89
CA PHE A 17 -22.08 14.95 -27.92
C PHE A 17 -22.61 15.24 -26.51
N THR A 18 -23.52 14.42 -26.01
CA THR A 18 -23.72 14.31 -24.57
C THR A 18 -22.55 13.46 -24.07
N GLN A 19 -21.48 14.12 -23.61
CA GLN A 19 -20.51 13.45 -22.75
C GLN A 19 -21.31 12.85 -21.59
N CYS A 20 -21.25 11.52 -21.47
CA CYS A 20 -21.77 10.82 -20.32
C CYS A 20 -20.93 11.31 -19.13
N LEU A 21 -21.50 12.21 -18.34
CA LEU A 21 -20.91 12.64 -17.07
C LEU A 21 -21.03 11.42 -16.14
N GLU A 22 -19.99 10.59 -16.11
CA GLU A 22 -19.90 9.53 -15.11
C GLU A 22 -19.94 10.21 -13.74
N VAL A 23 -21.05 10.02 -13.03
CA VAL A 23 -21.17 10.44 -11.64
C VAL A 23 -20.21 9.55 -10.85
N ARG A 24 -19.00 10.07 -10.59
CA ARG A 24 -18.02 9.43 -9.71
C ARG A 24 -18.71 9.13 -8.38
N ALA A 25 -18.74 7.86 -7.97
CA ALA A 25 -19.36 7.49 -6.72
C ALA A 25 -18.56 8.10 -5.56
N ALA A 26 -19.20 8.96 -4.77
CA ALA A 26 -18.53 9.62 -3.64
C ALA A 26 -18.11 8.59 -2.58
N VAL A 27 -16.88 8.69 -2.09
CA VAL A 27 -16.33 7.80 -1.04
C VAL A 27 -17.02 8.11 0.28
N LYS A 28 -17.55 7.10 0.99
CA LYS A 28 -18.15 7.31 2.31
C LYS A 28 -17.06 7.57 3.35
N ARG A 29 -17.27 8.54 4.24
CA ARG A 29 -16.31 8.86 5.30
C ARG A 29 -16.11 7.73 6.29
N ALA A 30 -17.18 6.98 6.56
CA ALA A 30 -17.14 5.80 7.42
C ALA A 30 -16.27 4.66 6.86
N ASP A 31 -16.03 4.66 5.54
CA ASP A 31 -15.26 3.62 4.86
C ASP A 31 -13.77 3.99 4.77
N ILE A 32 -13.35 5.17 5.24
CA ILE A 32 -11.95 5.61 5.20
C ILE A 32 -11.24 5.12 6.47
N PRO A 33 -10.27 4.20 6.35
CA PRO A 33 -9.56 3.68 7.50
C PRO A 33 -8.62 4.72 8.10
N VAL A 34 -8.34 4.57 9.40
CA VAL A 34 -7.35 5.37 10.11
C VAL A 34 -5.96 4.87 9.73
N ALA A 35 -5.22 5.67 8.95
CA ALA A 35 -3.81 5.48 8.66
C ALA A 35 -2.97 5.93 9.85
N THR A 36 -2.17 5.01 10.37
CA THR A 36 -1.27 5.26 11.50
C THR A 36 0.20 5.31 11.06
N TYR A 37 0.50 4.84 9.84
CA TYR A 37 1.85 4.72 9.29
C TYR A 37 1.85 5.11 7.81
N PHE A 38 2.94 5.73 7.35
CA PHE A 38 3.17 6.07 5.93
C PHE A 38 4.53 5.53 5.48
N TYR A 39 4.56 4.97 4.27
CA TYR A 39 5.68 4.31 3.62
C TYR A 39 6.05 5.01 2.31
N MET A 40 7.31 4.88 1.89
CA MET A 40 7.75 5.41 0.61
C MET A 40 7.06 4.69 -0.55
N PRO A 41 6.54 5.39 -1.55
CA PRO A 41 5.72 4.79 -2.60
C PRO A 41 6.50 3.97 -3.64
N VAL A 42 7.83 3.99 -3.61
CA VAL A 42 8.73 3.32 -4.57
C VAL A 42 9.87 2.62 -3.83
N GLY A 43 10.46 1.59 -4.45
CA GLY A 43 11.47 0.71 -3.84
C GLY A 43 11.20 -0.77 -4.07
N GLU A 44 12.10 -1.66 -3.65
CA GLU A 44 11.95 -3.12 -3.78
C GLU A 44 11.08 -3.72 -2.64
N ARG A 45 9.81 -3.31 -2.56
CA ARG A 45 8.87 -3.76 -1.50
C ARG A 45 8.60 -5.27 -1.49
N ASN A 46 8.86 -5.99 -2.60
CA ASN A 46 8.67 -7.44 -2.69
C ASN A 46 9.83 -8.26 -2.08
N ALA A 47 10.99 -7.64 -1.82
CA ALA A 47 12.15 -8.34 -1.26
C ALA A 47 12.17 -8.25 0.27
N ASP A 48 11.90 -7.06 0.82
CA ASP A 48 11.94 -6.81 2.25
C ASP A 48 11.47 -5.40 2.63
N LEU A 49 10.31 -5.25 3.28
CA LEU A 49 9.90 -3.94 3.84
C LEU A 49 10.86 -3.44 4.94
N ARG A 50 11.84 -4.25 5.40
CA ARG A 50 12.93 -3.82 6.28
C ARG A 50 14.05 -3.08 5.54
N SER A 51 14.21 -3.27 4.22
CA SER A 51 15.27 -2.64 3.40
C SER A 51 14.81 -1.38 2.69
N ASP A 52 13.50 -1.17 2.55
CA ASP A 52 12.96 0.16 2.27
C ASP A 52 13.22 1.07 3.48
N LEU A 53 13.48 2.34 3.21
CA LEU A 53 14.28 3.21 4.07
C LEU A 53 13.95 3.23 5.57
N LYS A 54 15.00 2.97 6.37
CA LYS A 54 15.19 3.34 7.78
C LYS A 54 16.37 4.33 7.88
N TRP A 55 16.24 5.36 8.73
CA TRP A 55 17.15 6.51 8.80
C TRP A 55 18.35 6.33 9.75
N GLU A 56 19.54 6.78 9.33
CA GLU A 56 20.73 7.06 10.17
C GLU A 56 21.04 8.58 10.21
N PHE A 57 21.28 9.11 11.41
CA PHE A 57 21.53 10.53 11.70
C PHE A 57 22.93 11.00 11.25
N ARG A 58 23.01 12.09 10.46
CA ARG A 58 24.22 12.94 10.39
C ARG A 58 23.85 14.43 10.30
N PRO A 59 24.48 15.32 11.09
CA PRO A 59 24.27 16.75 10.98
C PRO A 59 25.00 17.34 9.77
N GLU A 60 24.39 18.40 9.24
CA GLU A 60 24.67 19.04 7.95
C GLU A 60 26.11 19.57 7.76
N THR A 61 26.59 19.51 6.52
CA THR A 61 27.36 20.61 5.90
C THR A 61 26.88 20.81 4.47
N ASN A 62 26.80 22.08 4.07
CA ASN A 62 26.10 22.61 2.89
C ASN A 62 26.46 21.95 1.55
N SER A 63 25.51 22.07 0.60
CA SER A 63 25.56 21.70 -0.83
C SER A 63 25.73 20.21 -1.14
N ASN A 64 24.60 19.50 -1.19
CA ASN A 64 24.35 18.31 -2.02
C ASN A 64 22.84 18.01 -2.01
N PRO A 65 22.29 17.39 -3.06
CA PRO A 65 20.91 16.92 -3.08
C PRO A 65 20.60 16.02 -1.89
N THR A 66 19.37 16.06 -1.41
CA THR A 66 18.88 15.14 -0.40
C THR A 66 18.80 13.74 -1.04
N TRP A 67 19.89 12.97 -0.95
CA TRP A 67 19.88 11.55 -1.31
C TRP A 67 18.85 10.84 -0.44
N VAL A 68 17.83 10.26 -1.06
CA VAL A 68 16.93 9.29 -0.42
C VAL A 68 17.58 7.90 -0.57
N PHE A 69 18.75 7.78 0.04
CA PHE A 69 19.77 6.72 0.03
C PHE A 69 20.28 6.10 -1.30
N PRO A 70 21.62 5.92 -1.38
CA PRO A 70 22.30 5.06 -2.33
C PRO A 70 22.22 3.59 -1.91
N GLY A 71 21.95 2.68 -2.86
CA GLY A 71 22.31 1.27 -2.71
C GLY A 71 23.84 1.12 -2.72
N TYR A 72 24.51 1.31 -1.59
CA TYR A 72 25.97 1.18 -1.50
C TYR A 72 26.36 -0.23 -1.06
N ASN A 73 26.68 -1.11 -2.03
CA ASN A 73 27.31 -2.41 -1.78
C ASN A 73 28.81 -2.42 -2.13
N GLY A 74 29.53 -1.37 -1.72
CA GLY A 74 31.00 -1.32 -1.77
C GLY A 74 31.65 -1.23 -3.16
N THR A 75 30.92 -1.36 -4.27
CA THR A 75 31.53 -1.32 -5.62
C THR A 75 30.72 -0.61 -6.72
N THR A 76 29.39 -0.54 -6.67
CA THR A 76 28.55 0.28 -7.60
C THR A 76 27.19 0.62 -6.98
N ASN A 77 26.67 1.81 -7.25
CA ASN A 77 25.39 2.31 -6.75
C ASN A 77 24.30 2.10 -7.82
N THR A 78 23.53 1.01 -7.78
CA THR A 78 22.60 0.64 -8.87
C THR A 78 21.12 0.45 -8.47
N THR A 79 20.76 0.57 -7.18
CA THR A 79 19.41 0.23 -6.67
C THR A 79 18.89 1.23 -5.61
N GLY A 80 18.73 2.51 -5.93
CA GLY A 80 18.26 3.54 -4.97
C GLY A 80 17.43 4.65 -5.62
N TRP A 81 16.88 5.55 -4.81
CA TRP A 81 16.05 6.68 -5.24
C TRP A 81 16.62 8.02 -4.76
N TYR A 82 16.35 9.11 -5.46
CA TYR A 82 16.74 10.45 -5.02
C TYR A 82 15.69 11.49 -5.37
N VAL A 83 15.65 12.58 -4.60
CA VAL A 83 14.75 13.72 -4.84
C VAL A 83 15.41 14.65 -5.86
N PHE A 84 14.81 14.77 -7.04
CA PHE A 84 15.27 15.61 -8.13
C PHE A 84 14.82 17.06 -7.99
N THR A 85 13.63 17.33 -7.45
CA THR A 85 13.12 18.70 -7.24
C THR A 85 12.87 19.00 -5.77
N ASN A 86 13.22 20.21 -5.35
CA ASN A 86 12.99 20.64 -3.98
C ASN A 86 11.53 21.09 -3.78
N PHE A 87 10.92 20.63 -2.69
CA PHE A 87 9.59 21.07 -2.29
C PHE A 87 9.51 22.59 -2.12
N ASN A 88 8.47 23.19 -2.72
CA ASN A 88 8.18 24.62 -2.71
C ASN A 88 9.39 25.49 -3.06
N GLN A 89 10.20 25.02 -4.01
CA GLN A 89 11.32 25.77 -4.59
C GLN A 89 11.29 25.63 -6.11
N ASN A 90 11.89 26.59 -6.81
CA ASN A 90 12.15 26.52 -8.25
C ASN A 90 13.59 26.03 -8.49
N VAL A 91 13.99 24.94 -7.83
CA VAL A 91 15.38 24.50 -7.81
C VAL A 91 15.44 22.98 -7.93
N ASN A 92 16.28 22.50 -8.85
CA ASN A 92 16.65 21.10 -9.00
C ASN A 92 17.67 20.68 -7.92
N TYR A 93 17.86 19.38 -7.78
CA TYR A 93 18.76 18.77 -6.81
C TYR A 93 20.21 19.29 -6.90
N ASP A 94 20.64 19.70 -8.09
CA ASP A 94 21.99 20.20 -8.39
C ASP A 94 22.13 21.73 -8.19
N GLY A 95 21.08 22.39 -7.70
CA GLY A 95 21.05 23.84 -7.46
C GLY A 95 20.73 24.67 -8.70
N THR A 96 20.45 24.04 -9.85
CA THR A 96 19.98 24.76 -11.04
C THR A 96 18.50 25.11 -10.94
N ASP A 97 18.08 26.18 -11.63
CA ASP A 97 16.66 26.56 -11.65
C ASP A 97 15.81 25.48 -12.34
N TYR A 98 14.69 25.14 -11.71
CA TYR A 98 13.68 24.32 -12.37
C TYR A 98 13.06 25.13 -13.52
N THR A 99 12.88 24.53 -14.69
CA THR A 99 12.36 25.26 -15.86
C THR A 99 10.99 25.91 -15.57
N ASN A 100 10.69 27.03 -16.21
CA ASN A 100 9.41 27.77 -16.13
C ASN A 100 9.12 28.59 -14.85
N SER A 101 10.08 28.79 -13.93
CA SER A 101 9.89 29.60 -12.69
C SER A 101 8.80 29.08 -11.74
N GLU A 102 8.36 27.83 -11.90
CA GLU A 102 7.32 27.18 -11.10
C GLU A 102 7.90 26.55 -9.82
N TYR A 103 7.07 26.47 -8.78
CA TYR A 103 7.44 25.90 -7.49
C TYR A 103 6.75 24.55 -7.31
N HIS A 104 7.51 23.54 -6.87
CA HIS A 104 7.03 22.17 -6.77
C HIS A 104 6.09 21.95 -5.57
N PRO A 105 4.83 21.50 -5.76
CA PRO A 105 3.88 21.17 -4.68
C PRO A 105 4.18 19.83 -3.98
N GLY A 106 5.15 19.08 -4.49
CA GLY A 106 5.64 17.81 -3.96
C GLY A 106 7.12 17.66 -4.24
N GLU A 107 7.52 16.43 -4.50
CA GLU A 107 8.90 16.08 -4.85
C GLU A 107 8.89 15.13 -6.05
N ASP A 108 9.83 15.33 -6.97
CA ASP A 108 10.12 14.39 -8.05
C ASP A 108 11.16 13.40 -7.56
N TRP A 109 10.81 12.12 -7.57
CA TRP A 109 11.67 11.03 -7.11
C TRP A 109 12.14 10.22 -8.33
N ASN A 110 13.45 10.05 -8.46
CA ASN A 110 14.08 9.36 -9.58
C ASN A 110 14.88 8.13 -9.12
N GLY A 111 14.88 7.09 -9.94
CA GLY A 111 15.75 5.94 -9.74
C GLY A 111 17.22 6.25 -10.08
N ASN A 112 18.15 5.67 -9.34
CA ASN A 112 19.60 5.92 -9.46
C ASN A 112 20.24 5.34 -10.74
N GLY A 113 19.48 4.66 -11.60
CA GLY A 113 19.96 4.14 -12.88
C GLY A 113 20.17 5.22 -13.95
N GLY A 114 19.62 6.43 -13.74
CA GLY A 114 19.73 7.57 -14.64
C GLY A 114 18.84 7.49 -15.90
N GLY A 115 18.50 8.63 -16.49
CA GLY A 115 17.54 8.68 -17.61
C GLY A 115 16.17 8.13 -17.19
N ASN A 116 15.57 7.27 -18.03
CA ASN A 116 14.25 6.67 -17.76
C ASN A 116 14.37 5.22 -17.23
N THR A 117 15.45 4.87 -16.53
CA THR A 117 15.65 3.49 -16.02
C THR A 117 14.66 3.08 -14.91
N ASP A 118 13.97 4.05 -14.33
CA ASP A 118 12.90 3.89 -13.36
C ASP A 118 11.52 3.70 -14.00
N ASP A 119 11.39 3.89 -15.32
CA ASP A 119 10.15 3.62 -16.06
C ASP A 119 9.70 2.16 -15.84
N GLY A 120 8.41 1.99 -15.54
CA GLY A 120 7.83 0.69 -15.23
C GLY A 120 8.08 0.17 -13.80
N GLN A 121 8.89 0.85 -12.97
CA GLN A 121 9.07 0.44 -11.57
C GLN A 121 7.75 0.56 -10.79
N PRO A 122 7.48 -0.38 -9.85
CA PRO A 122 6.19 -0.40 -9.16
C PRO A 122 6.02 0.80 -8.23
N VAL A 123 4.80 1.36 -8.24
CA VAL A 123 4.35 2.39 -7.29
C VAL A 123 3.30 1.79 -6.38
N TYR A 124 3.44 2.01 -5.08
CA TYR A 124 2.57 1.47 -4.03
C TYR A 124 1.94 2.60 -3.24
N ALA A 125 0.78 2.33 -2.64
CA ALA A 125 0.17 3.29 -1.72
C ALA A 125 1.10 3.55 -0.52
N SER A 126 1.18 4.80 -0.08
CA SER A 126 1.98 5.16 1.09
C SER A 126 1.34 4.70 2.39
N ALA A 127 0.02 4.57 2.48
CA ALA A 127 -0.67 4.16 3.70
C ALA A 127 -2.00 3.49 3.38
N ILE A 128 -2.63 2.85 4.37
CA ILE A 128 -4.02 2.41 4.20
C ILE A 128 -4.94 3.60 3.91
N GLY A 129 -5.86 3.45 2.95
CA GLY A 129 -6.72 4.56 2.54
C GLY A 129 -7.79 4.16 1.53
N ARG A 130 -8.47 5.18 0.99
CA ARG A 130 -9.43 5.03 -0.11
C ARG A 130 -8.99 5.87 -1.30
N VAL A 131 -8.97 5.28 -2.49
CA VAL A 131 -8.73 6.03 -3.73
C VAL A 131 -9.89 6.99 -3.94
N ILE A 132 -9.62 8.29 -4.01
CA ILE A 132 -10.65 9.33 -4.18
C ILE A 132 -10.60 9.99 -5.56
N TYR A 133 -9.53 9.75 -6.32
CA TYR A 133 -9.36 10.31 -7.65
C TYR A 133 -8.42 9.46 -8.47
N VAL A 134 -8.83 9.15 -9.70
CA VAL A 134 -7.95 8.59 -10.73
C VAL A 134 -8.09 9.46 -11.98
N GLN A 135 -6.97 9.95 -12.49
CA GLN A 135 -6.91 10.67 -13.76
C GLN A 135 -6.06 9.85 -14.73
N ASN A 136 -6.67 9.50 -15.86
CA ASN A 136 -6.03 8.75 -16.92
C ASN A 136 -5.87 9.63 -18.17
N THR A 137 -5.07 10.69 -18.05
CA THR A 137 -4.66 11.53 -19.19
C THR A 137 -3.15 11.43 -19.38
N THR A 138 -2.69 11.50 -20.62
CA THR A 138 -1.26 11.51 -20.96
C THR A 138 -0.81 12.87 -21.49
N THR A 139 -1.66 13.89 -21.40
CA THR A 139 -1.40 15.24 -21.93
C THR A 139 -0.12 15.84 -21.33
N THR A 140 0.81 16.25 -22.20
CA THR A 140 2.09 16.89 -21.83
C THR A 140 1.86 18.17 -21.02
N ARG A 141 2.75 18.46 -20.06
CA ARG A 141 2.69 19.62 -19.14
C ARG A 141 1.47 19.60 -18.21
N THR A 142 1.15 18.40 -17.72
CA THR A 142 0.15 18.17 -16.67
C THR A 142 0.70 17.13 -15.70
N PHE A 143 -0.03 16.79 -14.63
CA PHE A 143 0.29 15.64 -13.78
C PHE A 143 0.29 14.28 -14.49
N GLY A 144 -0.14 14.23 -15.76
CA GLY A 144 -0.25 12.99 -16.52
C GLY A 144 -1.27 12.05 -15.88
N ARG A 145 -0.95 10.75 -15.91
CA ARG A 145 -1.72 9.75 -15.19
C ARG A 145 -1.40 9.89 -13.71
N MET A 146 -2.45 9.96 -12.89
CA MET A 146 -2.30 10.17 -11.47
C MET A 146 -3.37 9.50 -10.62
N VAL A 147 -3.01 9.19 -9.39
CA VAL A 147 -3.89 8.66 -8.34
C VAL A 147 -3.86 9.60 -7.13
N GLN A 148 -5.01 9.87 -6.51
CA GLN A 148 -5.08 10.49 -5.18
C GLN A 148 -5.78 9.55 -4.20
N ILE A 149 -5.17 9.36 -3.03
CA ILE A 149 -5.67 8.49 -1.96
C ILE A 149 -5.91 9.33 -0.71
N VAL A 150 -7.09 9.23 -0.12
CA VAL A 150 -7.40 9.86 1.16
C VAL A 150 -7.09 8.91 2.31
N HIS A 151 -6.54 9.50 3.37
CA HIS A 151 -6.20 8.81 4.61
C HIS A 151 -6.81 9.57 5.77
N LYS A 152 -7.49 8.86 6.69
CA LYS A 152 -7.91 9.43 7.96
C LYS A 152 -6.76 9.30 8.96
N LEU A 153 -6.46 10.34 9.72
CA LEU A 153 -5.42 10.32 10.75
C LEU A 153 -6.03 10.01 12.14
N PRO A 154 -5.22 9.62 13.14
CA PRO A 154 -5.71 9.25 14.48
C PRO A 154 -6.45 10.38 15.22
N ASN A 155 -6.21 11.63 14.84
CA ASN A 155 -6.89 12.81 15.38
C ASN A 155 -8.17 13.18 14.59
N ASP A 156 -8.71 12.23 13.81
CA ASP A 156 -9.88 12.40 12.93
C ASP A 156 -9.73 13.42 11.79
N SER A 157 -8.55 14.01 11.60
CA SER A 157 -8.22 14.82 10.42
C SER A 157 -7.87 13.95 9.20
N TYR A 158 -7.65 14.57 8.04
CA TYR A 158 -7.37 13.86 6.80
C TYR A 158 -6.12 14.40 6.12
N VAL A 159 -5.45 13.53 5.37
CA VAL A 159 -4.42 13.89 4.40
C VAL A 159 -4.67 13.15 3.10
N ILE A 160 -4.13 13.68 2.01
CA ILE A 160 -4.18 13.05 0.68
C ILE A 160 -2.75 12.76 0.24
N THR A 161 -2.50 11.55 -0.24
CA THR A 161 -1.28 11.26 -1.01
C THR A 161 -1.61 11.26 -2.49
N MET A 162 -0.74 11.85 -3.29
CA MET A 162 -0.94 11.96 -4.73
C MET A 162 0.32 11.50 -5.48
N TYR A 163 0.11 10.69 -6.51
CA TYR A 163 1.13 10.00 -7.30
C TYR A 163 0.91 10.37 -8.77
N ALA A 164 1.90 10.97 -9.43
CA ALA A 164 1.79 11.47 -10.79
C ALA A 164 2.81 10.87 -11.75
N HIS A 165 2.67 11.26 -13.02
CA HIS A 165 3.52 10.85 -14.14
C HIS A 165 3.54 9.34 -14.39
N MET A 166 2.56 8.62 -13.85
CA MET A 166 2.54 7.16 -13.86
C MET A 166 2.42 6.60 -15.30
N ASP A 167 3.01 5.44 -15.58
CA ASP A 167 2.73 4.72 -16.83
C ASP A 167 1.46 3.90 -16.69
N GLN A 168 1.38 3.00 -15.71
CA GLN A 168 0.18 2.20 -15.47
C GLN A 168 -0.59 2.66 -14.24
N LEU A 169 -1.92 2.54 -14.30
CA LEU A 169 -2.84 2.73 -13.18
C LEU A 169 -3.49 1.38 -12.89
N LEU A 170 -3.30 0.86 -11.68
CA LEU A 170 -3.75 -0.49 -11.27
C LEU A 170 -4.89 -0.44 -10.24
N VAL A 171 -5.45 0.74 -10.00
CA VAL A 171 -6.52 0.97 -9.03
C VAL A 171 -7.64 1.81 -9.61
N ASN A 172 -8.83 1.68 -9.01
CA ASN A 172 -10.02 2.44 -9.37
C ASN A 172 -10.47 3.35 -8.22
N GLU A 173 -11.24 4.39 -8.52
CA GLU A 173 -11.87 5.23 -7.50
C GLU A 173 -12.75 4.39 -6.55
N GLY A 174 -12.73 4.74 -5.26
CA GLY A 174 -13.42 4.02 -4.20
C GLY A 174 -12.67 2.79 -3.66
N GLN A 175 -11.61 2.33 -4.32
CA GLN A 175 -10.87 1.15 -3.89
C GLN A 175 -10.20 1.35 -2.52
N LEU A 176 -10.32 0.35 -1.64
CA LEU A 176 -9.50 0.21 -0.43
C LEU A 176 -8.09 -0.19 -0.83
N VAL A 177 -7.11 0.55 -0.36
CA VAL A 177 -5.69 0.28 -0.59
C VAL A 177 -4.97 0.18 0.74
N TYR A 178 -3.96 -0.68 0.78
CA TYR A 178 -3.03 -0.87 1.89
C TYR A 178 -1.65 -0.41 1.45
N PRO A 179 -0.69 -0.20 2.38
CA PRO A 179 0.67 0.12 2.00
C PRO A 179 1.28 -0.88 1.01
N THR A 180 0.90 -2.15 1.07
CA THR A 180 1.37 -3.21 0.16
C THR A 180 0.66 -3.23 -1.19
N THR A 181 -0.39 -2.44 -1.39
CA THR A 181 -1.13 -2.40 -2.65
C THR A 181 -0.32 -1.65 -3.69
N GLN A 182 0.10 -2.34 -4.76
CA GLN A 182 0.65 -1.69 -5.95
C GLN A 182 -0.49 -0.92 -6.63
N ILE A 183 -0.30 0.39 -6.78
CA ILE A 183 -1.28 1.30 -7.36
C ILE A 183 -1.00 1.63 -8.82
N GLY A 184 0.21 1.33 -9.30
CA GLY A 184 0.61 1.54 -10.68
C GLY A 184 2.10 1.33 -10.90
N THR A 185 2.62 1.99 -11.93
CA THR A 185 4.05 2.02 -12.24
C THR A 185 4.51 3.44 -12.54
N VAL A 186 5.78 3.70 -12.26
CA VAL A 186 6.49 4.91 -12.65
C VAL A 186 6.46 5.03 -14.17
N GLY A 187 6.39 6.26 -14.65
CA GLY A 187 6.41 6.56 -16.08
C GLY A 187 6.81 7.99 -16.33
N ASN A 188 6.51 8.47 -17.53
CA ASN A 188 6.77 9.85 -17.96
C ASN A 188 5.49 10.53 -18.50
N THR A 189 4.29 10.10 -18.10
CA THR A 189 3.09 10.72 -18.64
C THR A 189 2.95 12.18 -18.18
N GLY A 190 2.66 13.10 -19.08
CA GLY A 190 2.58 14.53 -18.75
C GLY A 190 3.92 15.24 -18.58
N THR A 191 5.05 14.53 -18.72
CA THR A 191 6.42 15.04 -18.63
C THR A 191 7.29 14.41 -19.73
N ASP A 192 8.57 14.79 -19.84
CA ASP A 192 9.49 14.27 -20.86
C ASP A 192 10.43 13.16 -20.33
N VAL A 193 10.60 13.07 -19.00
CA VAL A 193 11.54 12.17 -18.32
C VAL A 193 10.80 11.38 -17.26
N ALA A 194 11.09 10.09 -17.14
CA ALA A 194 10.45 9.23 -16.15
C ALA A 194 10.89 9.62 -14.72
N HIS A 195 9.92 9.67 -13.83
CA HIS A 195 10.07 9.87 -12.39
C HIS A 195 8.70 9.68 -11.72
N LEU A 196 8.69 9.58 -10.39
CA LEU A 196 7.46 9.70 -9.61
C LEU A 196 7.36 11.12 -9.05
N HIS A 197 6.33 11.87 -9.45
CA HIS A 197 5.95 13.07 -8.70
C HIS A 197 5.04 12.67 -7.54
N TRP A 198 5.48 12.95 -6.32
CA TRP A 198 4.78 12.56 -5.11
C TRP A 198 4.44 13.76 -4.24
N GLU A 199 3.19 13.87 -3.84
CA GLU A 199 2.71 14.95 -2.98
C GLU A 199 1.98 14.42 -1.75
N ILE A 200 2.08 15.19 -0.66
CA ILE A 200 1.24 15.03 0.54
C ILE A 200 0.44 16.32 0.73
N ARG A 201 -0.88 16.24 0.59
CA ARG A 201 -1.79 17.37 0.67
C ARG A 201 -2.59 17.35 1.96
N LYS A 202 -2.89 18.53 2.49
CA LYS A 202 -3.73 18.70 3.69
C LYS A 202 -5.21 18.54 3.33
N ASP A 203 -6.05 18.44 4.36
CA ASP A 203 -7.51 18.34 4.24
C ASP A 203 -8.19 19.52 3.51
N SER A 204 -7.47 20.64 3.29
CA SER A 204 -7.96 21.78 2.53
C SER A 204 -8.36 21.45 1.09
N PHE A 205 -7.90 20.31 0.56
CA PHE A 205 -8.29 19.73 -0.74
C PHE A 205 -9.63 18.99 -0.75
N LEU A 206 -10.17 18.67 0.42
CA LEU A 206 -11.35 17.81 0.56
C LEU A 206 -12.62 18.63 0.80
N ASP A 207 -13.71 18.27 0.13
CA ASP A 207 -15.04 18.72 0.53
C ASP A 207 -15.46 17.96 1.79
N LEU A 208 -15.33 18.63 2.93
CA LEU A 208 -15.72 18.13 4.24
C LEU A 208 -17.08 18.67 4.72
N THR A 209 -17.80 19.42 3.86
CA THR A 209 -19.11 19.99 4.23
C THR A 209 -20.18 18.91 4.39
N ASN A 210 -20.04 17.80 3.67
CA ASN A 210 -20.86 16.61 3.83
C ASN A 210 -20.27 15.69 4.91
N SER A 211 -21.11 15.29 5.87
CA SER A 211 -20.70 14.37 6.95
C SER A 211 -20.70 12.89 6.52
N ALA A 212 -21.40 12.53 5.44
CA ALA A 212 -21.53 11.15 4.98
C ALA A 212 -20.45 10.76 3.95
N THR A 213 -20.08 11.68 3.06
CA THR A 213 -19.17 11.42 1.94
C THR A 213 -18.00 12.40 1.92
N ILE A 214 -16.91 11.99 1.29
CA ILE A 214 -15.74 12.81 1.02
C ILE A 214 -15.40 12.76 -0.47
N GLY A 215 -14.85 13.86 -0.96
CA GLY A 215 -14.31 13.97 -2.31
C GLY A 215 -13.40 15.18 -2.39
N LEU A 216 -12.77 15.38 -3.55
CA LEU A 216 -12.02 16.61 -3.82
C LEU A 216 -12.98 17.80 -3.98
N LYS A 217 -12.58 18.98 -3.53
CA LYS A 217 -13.38 20.21 -3.74
C LYS A 217 -13.53 20.53 -5.24
N ASN A 218 -14.78 20.61 -5.71
CA ASN A 218 -15.28 21.17 -6.97
C ASN A 218 -14.34 21.08 -8.21
N GLU A 219 -14.53 20.04 -9.04
CA GLU A 219 -14.14 20.08 -10.44
C GLU A 219 -15.21 20.84 -11.27
N GLY A 220 -14.99 22.13 -11.56
CA GLY A 220 -15.68 22.85 -12.63
C GLY A 220 -16.63 24.00 -12.25
N ALA A 221 -16.54 25.08 -13.06
CA ALA A 221 -17.39 26.27 -13.21
C ALA A 221 -17.35 27.38 -12.13
N GLY A 222 -16.73 28.52 -12.51
CA GLY A 222 -16.95 29.83 -11.89
C GLY A 222 -15.94 30.23 -10.82
N TYR A 223 -14.70 30.51 -11.22
CA TYR A 223 -13.61 30.86 -10.31
C TYR A 223 -13.65 32.33 -9.88
N THR A 224 -13.72 32.56 -8.58
CA THR A 224 -13.07 33.70 -7.93
C THR A 224 -11.91 33.12 -7.11
N ALA A 225 -10.72 32.99 -7.71
CA ALA A 225 -9.41 32.71 -7.07
C ALA A 225 -9.43 31.77 -5.83
N ASN A 226 -8.99 30.50 -5.87
CA ASN A 226 -7.57 30.14 -5.69
C ASN A 226 -7.32 28.60 -5.58
N PHE A 227 -8.17 27.72 -6.15
CA PHE A 227 -8.00 26.29 -5.90
C PHE A 227 -8.56 25.37 -6.98
N ASN A 228 -7.70 24.52 -7.55
CA ASN A 228 -8.11 23.34 -8.31
C ASN A 228 -7.26 22.14 -7.80
N PRO A 229 -7.88 21.11 -7.19
CA PRO A 229 -7.16 19.96 -6.64
C PRO A 229 -6.51 19.06 -7.70
N THR A 230 -6.64 19.36 -8.98
CA THR A 230 -6.03 18.58 -10.07
C THR A 230 -5.14 19.41 -10.98
N ALA A 231 -4.95 20.70 -10.64
CA ALA A 231 -4.05 21.58 -11.38
C ALA A 231 -2.78 21.91 -10.59
N TRP A 232 -1.71 22.13 -11.34
CA TRP A 232 -0.45 22.61 -10.81
C TRP A 232 -0.59 24.02 -10.21
N PRO A 233 -0.10 24.29 -8.98
CA PRO A 233 -0.24 25.60 -8.33
C PRO A 233 0.71 26.69 -8.86
N ALA A 234 1.54 26.37 -9.86
CA ALA A 234 2.45 27.28 -10.56
C ALA A 234 3.40 28.04 -9.61
N THR A 235 3.31 29.37 -9.54
CA THR A 235 4.26 30.22 -8.80
C THR A 235 3.80 30.56 -7.37
N ASN A 236 2.73 29.95 -6.86
CA ASN A 236 2.10 30.36 -5.60
C ASN A 236 2.70 29.65 -4.38
N THR A 237 3.86 30.11 -3.93
CA THR A 237 4.60 29.50 -2.82
C THR A 237 3.88 29.55 -1.47
N THR A 238 3.14 30.63 -1.21
CA THR A 238 2.32 30.77 0.00
C THR A 238 1.22 29.72 0.02
N PHE A 239 0.58 29.48 -1.13
CA PHE A 239 -0.42 28.44 -1.25
C PHE A 239 0.18 27.06 -1.04
N ILE A 240 1.35 26.77 -1.64
CA ILE A 240 2.03 25.48 -1.46
C ILE A 240 2.36 25.26 0.03
N ALA A 241 3.00 26.22 0.69
CA ALA A 241 3.34 26.12 2.12
C ALA A 241 2.11 25.90 3.02
N ASN A 242 0.99 26.55 2.70
CA ASN A 242 -0.21 26.45 3.52
C ASN A 242 -0.98 25.14 3.32
N ASN A 243 -0.91 24.52 2.14
CA ASN A 243 -1.81 23.42 1.77
C ASN A 243 -1.12 22.07 1.53
N TYR A 244 0.21 22.04 1.44
CA TYR A 244 0.99 20.83 1.22
C TYR A 244 1.95 20.58 2.38
N LEU A 245 2.42 19.34 2.48
CA LEU A 245 3.50 18.93 3.36
C LEU A 245 4.66 18.44 2.50
N GLN A 246 5.90 18.79 2.86
CA GLN A 246 7.09 18.31 2.17
C GLN A 246 7.22 16.79 2.37
N PRO A 247 7.16 15.96 1.31
CA PRO A 247 7.16 14.51 1.46
C PRO A 247 8.40 13.95 2.15
N SER A 248 9.62 14.35 1.72
CA SER A 248 10.87 13.92 2.37
C SER A 248 10.93 14.35 3.83
N TYR A 249 10.54 15.58 4.17
CA TYR A 249 10.47 16.04 5.55
C TYR A 249 9.45 15.24 6.35
N VAL A 250 8.28 14.93 5.79
CA VAL A 250 7.27 14.12 6.48
C VAL A 250 7.81 12.72 6.79
N VAL A 251 8.47 12.10 5.82
CA VAL A 251 9.10 10.78 5.99
C VAL A 251 10.29 10.84 6.96
N GLN A 252 11.08 11.91 6.96
CA GLN A 252 12.27 12.08 7.80
C GLN A 252 11.95 12.49 9.25
N GLN A 253 10.95 13.34 9.45
CA GLN A 253 10.63 13.97 10.75
C GLN A 253 9.51 13.25 11.50
N TYR A 254 8.58 12.64 10.77
CA TYR A 254 7.53 11.78 11.32
C TYR A 254 7.79 10.30 11.01
N GLY A 255 9.00 9.96 10.57
CA GLY A 255 9.43 8.60 10.31
C GLY A 255 9.13 7.69 11.49
N ILE A 256 8.36 6.64 11.20
CA ILE A 256 8.19 5.44 12.03
C ILE A 256 7.57 5.75 13.41
N VAL A 257 6.24 5.73 13.49
CA VAL A 257 5.68 4.96 14.62
C VAL A 257 6.05 3.49 14.34
N GLY A 258 6.34 2.72 15.37
CA GLY A 258 6.33 1.26 15.31
C GLY A 258 7.38 0.60 14.43
N LYS A 259 8.68 0.77 14.76
CA LYS A 259 9.48 -0.45 14.83
C LYS A 259 8.77 -1.31 15.88
N VAL A 260 8.04 -2.31 15.41
CA VAL A 260 7.42 -3.32 16.25
C VAL A 260 8.59 -4.13 16.79
N ASN A 261 9.13 -3.66 17.90
CA ASN A 261 10.25 -4.32 18.55
C ASN A 261 9.63 -5.42 19.40
N PHE A 262 9.63 -6.65 18.88
CA PHE A 262 9.26 -7.85 19.62
C PHE A 262 10.33 -8.10 20.69
N LEU A 263 10.33 -7.25 21.73
CA LEU A 263 11.43 -6.93 22.65
C LEU A 263 11.96 -8.10 23.49
N GLN A 264 11.38 -9.30 23.38
CA GLN A 264 11.67 -10.41 24.29
C GLN A 264 12.56 -11.53 23.71
N SER A 265 12.90 -11.54 22.41
CA SER A 265 14.08 -12.32 21.98
C SER A 265 14.62 -11.87 20.63
N SER A 266 15.94 -11.77 20.52
CA SER A 266 16.65 -11.56 19.26
C SER A 266 16.46 -12.71 18.25
N VAL A 267 15.90 -13.85 18.68
CA VAL A 267 15.73 -15.06 17.87
C VAL A 267 14.49 -14.96 16.98
N TYR A 268 13.34 -14.53 17.53
CA TYR A 268 12.08 -14.42 16.78
C TYR A 268 11.90 -13.06 16.10
N GLN A 269 12.59 -12.02 16.58
CA GLN A 269 12.39 -10.65 16.13
C GLN A 269 12.41 -10.52 14.60
N ARG A 270 13.35 -11.22 13.95
CA ARG A 270 13.50 -11.14 12.50
C ARG A 270 12.29 -11.71 11.77
N ALA A 271 11.95 -12.97 11.98
CA ALA A 271 10.84 -13.63 11.27
C ALA A 271 9.49 -12.93 11.50
N PHE A 272 9.25 -12.42 12.71
CA PHE A 272 8.02 -11.72 13.05
C PHE A 272 7.93 -10.33 12.43
N GLU A 273 9.02 -9.54 12.46
CA GLU A 273 9.06 -8.24 11.77
C GLU A 273 8.81 -8.46 10.26
N ASP A 274 9.42 -9.48 9.66
CA ASP A 274 9.30 -9.77 8.23
C ASP A 274 7.87 -10.07 7.86
N CYS A 275 7.27 -11.02 8.59
CA CYS A 275 5.89 -11.39 8.41
C CYS A 275 4.95 -10.19 8.62
N PHE A 276 5.16 -9.42 9.69
CA PHE A 276 4.33 -8.29 10.04
C PHE A 276 4.32 -7.25 8.93
N TYR A 277 5.49 -6.79 8.50
CA TYR A 277 5.56 -5.76 7.47
C TYR A 277 5.10 -6.31 6.12
N ALA A 278 5.58 -7.48 5.68
CA ALA A 278 5.22 -8.09 4.39
C ALA A 278 3.70 -8.26 4.22
N ASN A 279 2.99 -8.42 5.34
CA ASN A 279 1.54 -8.55 5.36
C ASN A 279 0.83 -7.25 5.75
N GLY A 280 1.38 -6.07 5.49
CA GLY A 280 0.67 -4.79 5.63
C GLY A 280 0.79 -4.12 7.00
N GLY A 281 1.58 -4.70 7.91
CA GLY A 281 1.92 -4.10 9.20
C GLY A 281 0.71 -3.72 10.05
N HIS A 282 0.83 -2.64 10.81
CA HIS A 282 -0.21 -2.19 11.72
C HIS A 282 -1.56 -1.91 11.04
N ASP A 283 -1.54 -1.52 9.77
CA ASP A 283 -2.77 -1.23 9.02
C ASP A 283 -3.59 -2.50 8.71
N ARG A 284 -2.96 -3.69 8.74
CA ARG A 284 -3.64 -4.98 8.55
C ARG A 284 -3.79 -5.78 9.84
N PHE A 285 -2.74 -5.84 10.66
CA PHE A 285 -2.77 -6.58 11.92
C PHE A 285 -3.47 -5.81 13.04
N GLY A 286 -3.55 -4.47 12.94
CA GLY A 286 -4.06 -3.63 14.02
C GLY A 286 -3.02 -3.44 15.14
N SER A 287 -3.53 -3.39 16.38
CA SER A 287 -2.67 -3.21 17.56
C SER A 287 -2.27 -4.56 18.14
N PRO A 288 -1.01 -4.74 18.58
CA PRO A 288 -0.61 -5.93 19.34
C PRO A 288 -1.52 -6.11 20.55
N TRP A 289 -2.09 -7.31 20.67
CA TRP A 289 -2.94 -7.69 21.80
C TRP A 289 -2.04 -8.29 22.90
N ASN A 290 -2.22 -7.81 24.15
CA ASN A 290 -1.38 -8.02 25.36
C ASN A 290 -0.50 -6.82 25.80
N ASN A 291 -1.16 -5.73 26.23
CA ASN A 291 -0.51 -4.61 26.91
C ASN A 291 0.05 -5.00 28.30
N SER A 292 1.27 -5.51 28.34
CA SER A 292 2.20 -4.95 29.30
C SER A 292 2.82 -3.72 28.63
N SER A 293 3.23 -2.71 29.38
CA SER A 293 3.69 -1.40 28.90
C SER A 293 4.95 -1.42 27.99
N PHE A 294 5.27 -2.57 27.38
CA PHE A 294 6.48 -2.94 26.68
C PHE A 294 6.26 -3.27 25.19
N GLY A 295 5.04 -3.15 24.66
CA GLY A 295 4.76 -3.39 23.24
C GLY A 295 4.49 -4.87 22.90
N PRO A 296 4.74 -5.30 21.65
CA PRO A 296 4.53 -6.67 21.20
C PRO A 296 5.28 -7.69 22.08
N TYR A 297 4.57 -8.70 22.55
CA TYR A 297 5.08 -9.82 23.33
C TYR A 297 4.85 -11.14 22.59
N VAL A 298 5.93 -11.66 21.99
CA VAL A 298 5.96 -13.04 21.47
C VAL A 298 5.93 -14.00 22.64
N HIS A 299 4.97 -14.92 22.64
CA HIS A 299 4.76 -15.86 23.74
C HIS A 299 4.55 -17.29 23.23
N PRO A 300 4.80 -18.31 24.07
CA PRO A 300 4.48 -19.68 23.73
C PRO A 300 2.97 -19.89 23.64
N TRP A 301 2.56 -20.78 22.73
CA TRP A 301 1.23 -21.34 22.63
C TRP A 301 1.33 -22.87 22.45
N PRO A 302 0.69 -23.68 23.32
CA PRO A 302 -0.08 -23.29 24.50
C PRO A 302 0.81 -22.56 25.52
N ASP A 303 0.24 -21.96 26.56
CA ASP A 303 0.97 -21.20 27.60
C ASP A 303 1.89 -22.09 28.48
N ASP A 304 2.57 -23.06 27.89
CA ASP A 304 3.61 -23.93 28.43
C ASP A 304 4.77 -24.05 27.42
N ALA A 305 5.87 -23.34 27.70
CA ALA A 305 7.07 -23.37 26.86
C ALA A 305 7.76 -24.75 26.80
N ASN A 306 7.36 -25.71 27.63
CA ASN A 306 7.91 -27.07 27.65
C ASN A 306 7.05 -28.07 26.86
N ASP A 307 5.92 -27.65 26.29
CA ASP A 307 5.14 -28.52 25.42
C ASP A 307 5.98 -28.90 24.19
N GLN A 308 6.00 -30.19 23.84
CA GLN A 308 6.72 -30.70 22.69
C GLN A 308 6.23 -30.13 21.34
N ASN A 309 5.01 -29.59 21.31
CA ASN A 309 4.39 -28.94 20.15
C ASN A 309 4.24 -27.43 20.36
N VAL A 310 4.98 -26.83 21.31
CA VAL A 310 4.90 -25.38 21.54
C VAL A 310 5.21 -24.60 20.27
N LEU A 311 4.37 -23.60 19.99
CA LEU A 311 4.56 -22.61 18.96
C LEU A 311 4.83 -21.26 19.61
N TYR A 312 5.59 -20.39 18.96
CA TYR A 312 5.75 -19.01 19.43
C TYR A 312 4.92 -18.10 18.54
N LEU A 313 4.15 -17.19 19.14
CA LEU A 313 3.25 -16.32 18.40
C LEU A 313 3.08 -14.94 19.04
N GLN A 314 2.56 -14.01 18.25
CA GLN A 314 2.09 -12.70 18.67
C GLN A 314 0.64 -12.53 18.25
N ASP A 315 -0.20 -12.17 19.20
CA ASP A 315 -1.59 -11.79 18.96
C ASP A 315 -1.71 -10.33 18.50
N PHE A 316 -2.65 -10.08 17.59
CA PHE A 316 -3.11 -8.75 17.24
C PHE A 316 -4.63 -8.73 17.16
N ILE A 317 -5.19 -7.56 17.42
CA ILE A 317 -6.61 -7.30 17.23
C ILE A 317 -6.79 -6.11 16.30
N GLU A 318 -7.61 -6.31 15.27
CA GLU A 318 -8.08 -5.22 14.42
C GLU A 318 -9.05 -4.32 15.21
N PRO A 319 -9.18 -3.04 14.82
CA PRO A 319 -10.17 -2.12 15.41
C PRO A 319 -11.62 -2.62 15.33
N ASP A 320 -11.93 -3.50 14.38
CA ASP A 320 -13.27 -4.09 14.18
C ASP A 320 -13.46 -5.43 14.92
N GLY A 321 -12.44 -5.89 15.66
CA GLY A 321 -12.49 -7.08 16.51
C GLY A 321 -12.01 -8.38 15.86
N HIS A 322 -11.52 -8.35 14.61
CA HIS A 322 -10.92 -9.53 14.00
C HIS A 322 -9.55 -9.85 14.62
N TRP A 323 -9.34 -11.13 14.92
CA TRP A 323 -8.10 -11.64 15.48
C TRP A 323 -7.11 -12.02 14.40
N TRP A 324 -5.85 -11.66 14.66
CA TRP A 324 -4.69 -12.06 13.89
C TRP A 324 -3.66 -12.66 14.83
N GLN A 325 -2.94 -13.66 14.34
CA GLN A 325 -1.72 -14.13 14.97
C GLN A 325 -0.61 -14.19 13.95
N ILE A 326 0.59 -13.74 14.31
CA ILE A 326 1.81 -14.13 13.61
C ILE A 326 2.40 -15.31 14.37
N VAL A 327 2.64 -16.41 13.69
CA VAL A 327 3.12 -17.66 14.29
C VAL A 327 4.44 -18.05 13.67
N ASP A 328 5.42 -18.35 14.52
CA ASP A 328 6.74 -18.82 14.10
C ASP A 328 6.67 -20.20 13.45
N ASN A 329 7.45 -20.39 12.40
CA ASN A 329 7.74 -21.69 11.84
C ASN A 329 9.26 -21.87 11.72
N PRO A 330 9.91 -22.41 12.76
CA PRO A 330 11.36 -22.62 12.76
C PRO A 330 11.86 -23.47 11.59
N ALA A 331 11.07 -24.46 11.16
CA ALA A 331 11.43 -25.35 10.05
C ALA A 331 11.48 -24.62 8.71
N ALA A 332 10.69 -23.55 8.55
CA ALA A 332 10.71 -22.68 7.38
C ALA A 332 11.70 -21.52 7.51
N GLY A 333 12.22 -21.25 8.72
CA GLY A 333 12.99 -20.05 9.01
C GLY A 333 12.19 -18.75 8.83
N ALA A 334 10.86 -18.82 8.98
CA ALA A 334 9.92 -17.73 8.72
C ALA A 334 8.73 -17.78 9.68
N ALA A 335 7.96 -16.70 9.76
CA ALA A 335 6.69 -16.65 10.46
C ALA A 335 5.55 -16.36 9.47
N PHE A 336 4.33 -16.76 9.83
CA PHE A 336 3.16 -16.61 8.96
C PHE A 336 1.96 -16.06 9.72
N PRO A 337 1.13 -15.23 9.08
CA PRO A 337 -0.11 -14.76 9.68
C PRO A 337 -1.18 -15.85 9.61
N VAL A 338 -2.00 -15.94 10.65
CA VAL A 338 -3.21 -16.77 10.71
C VAL A 338 -4.33 -15.88 11.22
N HIS A 339 -5.48 -15.83 10.55
CA HIS A 339 -6.56 -14.94 10.94
C HIS A 339 -7.96 -15.50 10.65
N GLY A 340 -8.98 -14.77 11.08
CA GLY A 340 -10.37 -15.02 10.74
C GLY A 340 -10.86 -16.45 11.07
N GLN A 341 -11.48 -17.08 10.07
CA GLN A 341 -12.13 -18.39 10.23
C GLN A 341 -11.12 -19.54 10.34
N ILE A 342 -9.98 -19.44 9.64
CA ILE A 342 -8.90 -20.42 9.76
C ILE A 342 -8.31 -20.36 11.17
N LEU A 343 -8.02 -19.16 11.69
CA LEU A 343 -7.55 -18.99 13.07
C LEU A 343 -8.55 -19.57 14.08
N THR A 344 -9.83 -19.23 13.92
CA THR A 344 -10.90 -19.72 14.81
C THR A 344 -10.96 -21.25 14.81
N TYR A 345 -10.92 -21.87 13.62
CA TYR A 345 -10.91 -23.33 13.50
C TYR A 345 -9.65 -23.94 14.14
N TRP A 346 -8.48 -23.37 13.88
CA TRP A 346 -7.20 -23.83 14.39
C TRP A 346 -7.19 -23.87 15.92
N HIS A 347 -7.64 -22.79 16.58
CA HIS A 347 -7.76 -22.72 18.04
C HIS A 347 -8.75 -23.73 18.61
N ASN A 348 -9.95 -23.81 18.03
CA ASN A 348 -11.01 -24.70 18.52
C ASN A 348 -10.67 -26.20 18.37
N ASN A 349 -9.68 -26.54 17.56
CA ASN A 349 -9.32 -27.91 17.25
C ASN A 349 -7.88 -28.26 17.68
N TRP A 350 -7.38 -27.65 18.76
CA TRP A 350 -6.05 -27.94 19.33
C TRP A 350 -4.93 -27.82 18.30
N GLY A 351 -4.99 -26.77 17.49
CA GLY A 351 -4.27 -26.72 16.24
C GLY A 351 -2.75 -26.70 16.35
N TYR A 352 -2.17 -26.17 17.43
CA TYR A 352 -0.73 -26.28 17.69
C TYR A 352 -0.26 -27.74 17.73
N SER A 353 -1.08 -28.62 18.30
CA SER A 353 -0.77 -30.04 18.43
C SER A 353 -1.22 -30.84 17.21
N ASN A 354 -2.42 -30.58 16.69
CA ASN A 354 -2.95 -31.39 15.60
C ASN A 354 -2.38 -31.01 14.23
N TYR A 355 -2.11 -29.72 14.00
CA TYR A 355 -1.71 -29.20 12.69
C TYR A 355 -0.30 -28.58 12.69
N GLY A 356 0.20 -28.13 13.86
CA GLY A 356 1.50 -27.50 14.00
C GLY A 356 1.52 -26.05 13.51
N SER A 357 2.72 -25.55 13.20
CA SER A 357 2.93 -24.20 12.68
C SER A 357 2.36 -24.03 11.26
N PRO A 358 1.84 -22.84 10.92
CA PRO A 358 1.54 -22.50 9.52
C PRO A 358 2.84 -22.48 8.69
N SER A 359 2.73 -22.83 7.41
CA SER A 359 3.86 -22.85 6.44
C SER A 359 3.60 -22.02 5.18
N SER A 360 2.46 -21.34 5.11
CA SER A 360 2.13 -20.41 4.04
C SER A 360 1.28 -19.25 4.57
N ASN A 361 1.17 -18.18 3.78
CA ASN A 361 0.05 -17.25 3.90
C ASN A 361 -1.26 -17.95 3.49
N GLU A 362 -2.41 -17.35 3.80
CA GLU A 362 -3.70 -17.76 3.23
C GLU A 362 -3.73 -17.50 1.71
N TYR A 363 -4.28 -18.43 0.94
CA TYR A 363 -4.43 -18.31 -0.52
C TYR A 363 -5.81 -18.80 -0.98
N TYR A 364 -6.25 -18.30 -2.14
CA TYR A 364 -7.52 -18.73 -2.73
C TYR A 364 -7.36 -20.03 -3.54
N ALA A 365 -8.32 -20.92 -3.37
CA ALA A 365 -8.43 -22.17 -4.12
C ALA A 365 -9.88 -22.44 -4.53
N THR A 366 -10.09 -23.48 -5.34
CA THR A 366 -11.40 -23.97 -5.74
C THR A 366 -11.54 -25.44 -5.34
N GLY A 367 -12.61 -25.78 -4.62
CA GLY A 367 -12.84 -27.16 -4.19
C GLY A 367 -13.05 -28.08 -5.39
N THR A 368 -12.31 -29.19 -5.48
CA THR A 368 -12.38 -30.10 -6.63
C THR A 368 -13.74 -30.77 -6.76
N ALA A 369 -14.37 -31.10 -5.63
CA ALA A 369 -15.67 -31.76 -5.58
C ALA A 369 -16.84 -30.77 -5.70
N THR A 370 -16.71 -29.58 -5.14
CA THR A 370 -17.82 -28.62 -4.99
C THR A 370 -17.79 -27.48 -6.01
N GLY A 371 -16.62 -27.14 -6.54
CA GLY A 371 -16.41 -25.94 -7.34
C GLY A 371 -16.51 -24.64 -6.53
N HIS A 372 -16.62 -24.71 -5.20
CA HIS A 372 -16.72 -23.54 -4.33
C HIS A 372 -15.39 -22.79 -4.25
N GLN A 373 -15.46 -21.47 -4.02
CA GLN A 373 -14.29 -20.69 -3.66
C GLN A 373 -13.89 -21.00 -2.22
N LEU A 374 -12.60 -21.25 -2.03
CA LEU A 374 -12.00 -21.60 -0.76
C LEU A 374 -10.90 -20.60 -0.41
N VAL A 375 -10.73 -20.34 0.89
CA VAL A 375 -9.50 -19.78 1.46
C VAL A 375 -8.77 -20.93 2.13
N VAL A 376 -7.51 -21.14 1.80
CA VAL A 376 -6.71 -22.27 2.29
C VAL A 376 -5.43 -21.74 2.90
N GLN A 377 -4.99 -22.38 3.98
CA GLN A 377 -3.66 -22.20 4.53
C GLN A 377 -2.99 -23.54 4.78
N THR A 378 -1.70 -23.62 4.45
CA THR A 378 -0.88 -24.79 4.69
C THR A 378 -0.27 -24.74 6.08
N PHE A 379 -0.27 -25.87 6.77
CA PHE A 379 0.32 -26.10 8.07
C PHE A 379 1.30 -27.27 8.02
N ALA A 380 2.12 -27.41 9.05
CA ALA A 380 3.14 -28.46 9.14
C ALA A 380 2.57 -29.90 8.99
N ARG A 381 1.31 -30.12 9.35
CA ARG A 381 0.65 -31.44 9.33
C ARG A 381 -0.64 -31.47 8.49
N GLY A 382 -0.80 -30.56 7.53
CA GLY A 382 -1.94 -30.58 6.60
C GLY A 382 -2.38 -29.19 6.15
N TYR A 383 -3.65 -29.08 5.80
CA TYR A 383 -4.29 -27.87 5.31
C TYR A 383 -5.49 -27.54 6.20
N ILE A 384 -5.71 -26.26 6.43
CA ILE A 384 -6.98 -25.76 6.96
C ILE A 384 -7.63 -24.91 5.88
N THR A 385 -8.88 -25.21 5.61
CA THR A 385 -9.67 -24.65 4.53
C THR A 385 -10.91 -23.99 5.10
N TYR A 386 -11.22 -22.79 4.62
CA TYR A 386 -12.49 -22.10 4.84
C TYR A 386 -13.24 -22.00 3.51
N ASP A 387 -14.40 -22.63 3.44
CA ASP A 387 -15.31 -22.51 2.30
C ASP A 387 -16.12 -21.22 2.43
N THR A 388 -15.86 -20.25 1.54
CA THR A 388 -16.49 -18.93 1.59
C THR A 388 -17.96 -18.96 1.18
N VAL A 389 -18.40 -20.03 0.52
CA VAL A 389 -19.79 -20.23 0.07
C VAL A 389 -20.62 -20.82 1.19
N THR A 390 -20.11 -21.84 1.89
CA THR A 390 -20.85 -22.50 2.98
C THR A 390 -20.61 -21.86 4.35
N GLY A 391 -19.53 -21.10 4.49
CA GLY A 391 -19.12 -20.51 5.77
C GLY A 391 -18.49 -21.53 6.73
N VAL A 392 -18.05 -22.69 6.24
CA VAL A 392 -17.52 -23.78 7.06
C VAL A 392 -16.00 -23.87 6.91
N ALA A 393 -15.30 -23.97 8.03
CA ALA A 393 -13.88 -24.31 8.08
C ALA A 393 -13.66 -25.79 8.43
N TYR A 394 -12.68 -26.43 7.80
CA TYR A 394 -12.30 -27.83 8.01
C TYR A 394 -10.81 -28.04 7.73
N ALA A 395 -10.25 -29.16 8.21
CA ALA A 395 -8.88 -29.56 7.91
C ALA A 395 -8.83 -30.83 7.06
N THR A 396 -7.78 -30.94 6.25
CA THR A 396 -7.47 -32.12 5.43
C THR A 396 -5.95 -32.34 5.38
N THR A 397 -5.51 -33.58 5.26
CA THR A 397 -4.08 -33.91 5.02
C THR A 397 -3.77 -34.04 3.53
N GLU A 398 -4.80 -34.18 2.70
CA GLU A 398 -4.68 -34.31 1.25
C GLU A 398 -5.35 -33.12 0.58
N PRO A 399 -4.73 -32.51 -0.44
CA PRO A 399 -5.33 -31.39 -1.15
C PRO A 399 -6.58 -31.86 -1.92
N ASP A 400 -7.75 -31.37 -1.52
CA ASP A 400 -9.04 -31.58 -2.17
C ASP A 400 -9.49 -30.36 -2.99
N PHE A 401 -8.55 -29.48 -3.30
CA PHE A 401 -8.75 -28.21 -3.99
C PHE A 401 -7.72 -27.98 -5.10
N VAL A 402 -8.01 -27.06 -6.00
CA VAL A 402 -7.09 -26.56 -7.02
C VAL A 402 -6.80 -25.10 -6.71
N ILE A 403 -5.51 -24.75 -6.59
CA ILE A 403 -5.09 -23.36 -6.38
C ILE A 403 -5.60 -22.51 -7.55
N ALA A 404 -6.19 -21.35 -7.24
CA ALA A 404 -6.67 -20.44 -8.26
C ALA A 404 -5.46 -19.83 -9.02
N GLY A 405 -5.08 -20.41 -10.17
CA GLY A 405 -3.97 -19.92 -11.00
C GLY A 405 -3.10 -20.97 -11.71
N GLY A 406 -3.34 -22.28 -11.54
CA GLY A 406 -2.46 -23.34 -12.09
C GLY A 406 -1.46 -23.87 -11.06
N PRO A 407 -0.63 -24.88 -11.38
CA PRO A 407 0.27 -25.50 -10.41
C PRO A 407 1.26 -24.48 -9.86
N ASP A 408 1.31 -24.35 -8.54
CA ASP A 408 2.25 -23.48 -7.87
C ASP A 408 3.68 -24.03 -7.99
N ILE A 409 4.56 -23.18 -8.52
CA ILE A 409 6.00 -23.37 -8.72
C ILE A 409 6.80 -22.46 -7.75
N THR A 410 6.20 -22.05 -6.63
CA THR A 410 6.90 -21.30 -5.59
C THR A 410 8.17 -22.06 -5.19
N PRO A 411 9.35 -21.41 -5.25
CA PRO A 411 10.58 -22.04 -4.83
C PRO A 411 10.44 -22.40 -3.35
N THR A 412 10.57 -23.69 -3.04
CA THR A 412 11.05 -24.12 -1.73
C THR A 412 12.24 -23.23 -1.34
N PRO A 413 12.22 -22.58 -0.16
CA PRO A 413 13.44 -22.02 0.40
C PRO A 413 14.49 -23.12 0.38
N ASN A 414 15.64 -22.87 -0.25
CA ASN A 414 16.75 -23.81 -0.21
C ASN A 414 17.01 -24.19 1.26
N PRO A 415 17.11 -25.48 1.61
CA PRO A 415 17.62 -25.83 2.92
C PRO A 415 18.99 -25.18 3.08
N VAL A 416 19.12 -24.37 4.12
CA VAL A 416 20.39 -23.74 4.48
C VAL A 416 21.38 -24.88 4.68
N SER A 417 22.36 -24.99 3.79
CA SER A 417 23.43 -25.97 3.96
C SER A 417 24.27 -25.53 5.15
N GLU A 418 24.15 -26.25 6.26
CA GLU A 418 25.21 -26.32 7.26
C GLU A 418 26.50 -26.82 6.57
N THR A 419 27.59 -26.04 6.59
CA THR A 419 28.80 -26.32 7.40
C THR A 419 30.04 -25.53 6.94
N LYS A 420 30.79 -25.08 7.97
CA LYS A 420 32.25 -24.90 8.06
C LYS A 420 32.87 -23.76 7.21
N TYR A 421 33.55 -22.75 7.76
CA TYR A 421 34.48 -22.69 8.90
C TYR A 421 34.38 -21.34 9.62
#